data_AF-A0A3S3NQN0-F1
#
_entry.id   AF-A0A3S3NQN0-F1
#
_cell.length_a   1.000
_cell.length_b   1.000
_cell.length_c   1.000
_cell.angle_alpha   90.00
_cell.angle_beta   90.00
_cell.angle_gamma   90.00
#
_symmetry.space_group_name_H-M   'P 1'
#
loop_
_entity.id
_entity.type
_entity.pdbx_description
1 polymer ?
#
loop_
_entity_poly.entity_id
_entity_poly.type
_entity_poly.pdbx_seq_one_letter_code
_entity_poly.pdbx_strand_id
1 'polypeptide(L)'
;MRLNSLWHDSSGDVPRVNGQLAVSRAFGDKSLKSHLRSDPDIRHADIDHNTDILILASDGLWKVMSNEDAINLARKYKDPQAAAKQLTAEALQRESKDDISCIVVRFRV
;
A
#
# COMPACT_ATOMS: atom_id res chain seq x y z
N MET A 1 1.87 -1.30 2.85
CA MET A 1 2.99 -0.73 3.63
C MET A 1 4.21 -0.65 2.71
N ARG A 2 4.47 0.52 2.11
CA ARG A 2 5.72 0.75 1.39
C ARG A 2 6.81 1.05 2.40
N LEU A 3 7.79 0.15 2.50
CA LEU A 3 9.09 0.48 3.08
C LEU A 3 9.80 1.39 2.09
N ASN A 4 10.23 2.55 2.57
CA ASN A 4 11.07 3.56 1.92
C ASN A 4 11.70 3.18 0.55
N SER A 5 11.25 3.90 -0.49
CA SER A 5 12.05 4.57 -1.55
C SER A 5 13.21 3.86 -2.28
N LEU A 6 13.31 2.53 -2.36
CA LEU A 6 14.45 1.88 -3.06
C LEU A 6 14.16 1.25 -4.43
N TRP A 7 13.01 1.51 -5.04
CA TRP A 7 12.73 1.07 -6.42
C TRP A 7 12.17 2.22 -7.26
N HIS A 8 13.03 3.18 -7.59
CA HIS A 8 12.81 4.04 -8.75
C HIS A 8 13.68 3.47 -9.88
N ASP A 9 13.09 2.59 -10.68
CA ASP A 9 13.68 2.18 -11.96
C ASP A 9 13.24 3.20 -13.02
N SER A 10 14.19 3.97 -13.51
CA SER A 10 14.02 5.01 -14.54
C SER A 10 13.59 4.46 -15.91
N SER A 11 13.54 3.13 -16.09
CA SER A 11 13.11 2.48 -17.34
C SER A 11 11.60 2.23 -17.43
N GLY A 12 10.86 2.41 -16.32
CA GLY A 12 9.43 2.14 -16.26
C GLY A 12 9.06 0.65 -16.30
N ASP A 13 10.03 -0.25 -16.37
CA ASP A 13 9.79 -1.68 -16.28
C ASP A 13 9.72 -2.12 -14.81
N VAL A 14 8.76 -2.98 -14.48
CA VAL A 14 8.60 -3.49 -13.12
C VAL A 14 9.34 -4.83 -13.04
N PRO A 15 10.36 -4.99 -12.18
CA PRO A 15 11.05 -6.26 -12.04
C PRO A 15 10.08 -7.41 -11.71
N ARG A 16 10.24 -8.54 -12.40
CA ARG A 16 9.35 -9.71 -12.28
C ARG A 16 10.12 -10.99 -11.97
N VAL A 17 9.61 -11.81 -11.06
CA VAL A 17 10.09 -13.17 -10.81
C VAL A 17 9.86 -14.00 -12.08
N ASN A 18 10.96 -14.51 -12.64
CA ASN A 18 10.98 -15.27 -13.90
C ASN A 18 10.25 -14.54 -15.06
N GLY A 19 10.28 -13.20 -15.07
CA GLY A 19 9.59 -12.39 -16.09
C GLY A 19 8.05 -12.38 -15.99
N GLN A 20 7.46 -13.05 -14.99
CA GLN A 20 6.01 -13.24 -14.90
C GLN A 20 5.37 -12.39 -13.80
N LEU A 21 5.82 -12.55 -12.56
CA LEU A 21 5.13 -12.00 -11.40
C LEU A 21 5.87 -10.80 -10.79
N ALA A 22 5.20 -9.67 -10.66
CA ALA A 22 5.75 -8.40 -10.16
C ALA A 22 5.86 -8.34 -8.62
N VAL A 23 5.85 -9.49 -7.94
CA VAL A 23 6.06 -9.63 -6.50
C VAL A 23 6.94 -10.85 -6.22
N SER A 24 7.74 -10.78 -5.14
CA SER A 24 8.59 -11.88 -4.68
C SER A 24 7.92 -12.77 -3.62
N ARG A 25 6.72 -12.38 -3.16
CA ARG A 25 5.93 -13.11 -2.17
C ARG A 25 4.45 -13.11 -2.56
N ALA A 26 3.83 -14.28 -2.55
CA ALA A 26 2.39 -14.42 -2.73
C ALA A 26 1.90 -15.79 -2.22
N PHE A 27 0.61 -15.87 -1.90
CA PHE A 27 -0.10 -17.13 -1.84
C PHE A 27 -0.42 -17.62 -3.27
N GLY A 28 -0.57 -18.93 -3.49
CA GLY A 28 -0.83 -19.45 -4.84
C GLY A 28 0.43 -19.55 -5.71
N ASP A 29 0.31 -19.39 -7.03
CA ASP A 29 1.43 -19.42 -8.00
C ASP A 29 2.37 -20.63 -7.86
N LYS A 30 1.78 -21.83 -7.81
CA LYS A 30 2.49 -23.10 -7.54
C LYS A 30 3.70 -23.31 -8.46
N SER A 31 3.60 -22.92 -9.73
CA SER A 31 4.67 -23.05 -10.73
C SER A 31 5.91 -22.21 -10.43
N LEU A 32 5.78 -21.14 -9.61
CA LEU A 32 6.86 -20.22 -9.29
C LEU A 32 7.46 -20.44 -7.89
N LYS A 33 7.02 -21.45 -7.14
CA LYS A 33 7.39 -21.65 -5.72
C LYS A 33 8.87 -21.85 -5.42
N SER A 34 9.68 -22.25 -6.40
CA SER A 34 11.13 -22.31 -6.23
C SER A 34 11.77 -20.92 -6.05
N HIS A 35 11.11 -19.86 -6.52
CA HIS A 35 11.59 -18.47 -6.46
C HIS A 35 10.61 -17.52 -5.76
N LEU A 36 9.46 -18.03 -5.32
CA LEU A 36 8.36 -17.25 -4.74
C LEU A 36 7.98 -17.75 -3.35
N ARG A 37 8.13 -16.90 -2.34
CA ARG A 37 7.83 -17.23 -0.94
C ARG A 37 6.37 -16.95 -0.59
N SER A 38 5.87 -17.61 0.46
CA SER A 38 4.50 -17.37 0.99
C SER A 38 4.46 -16.98 2.45
N ASP A 39 5.60 -16.98 3.14
CA ASP A 39 5.65 -16.44 4.50
C ASP A 39 5.52 -14.91 4.48
N PRO A 40 4.76 -14.35 5.43
CA PRO A 40 4.62 -12.91 5.57
C PRO A 40 5.87 -12.27 6.21
N ASP A 41 6.04 -10.97 6.01
CA ASP A 41 6.86 -10.14 6.90
C ASP A 41 6.00 -9.76 8.11
N ILE A 42 6.47 -10.07 9.32
CA ILE A 42 5.72 -9.85 10.57
C ILE A 42 6.40 -8.73 11.35
N ARG A 43 5.61 -7.72 11.72
CA ARG A 43 6.07 -6.61 12.57
C ARG A 43 5.10 -6.36 13.70
N HIS A 44 5.68 -6.09 14.86
CA HIS A 44 4.97 -5.62 16.04
C HIS A 44 5.29 -4.15 16.23
N ALA A 45 4.26 -3.35 16.49
CA ALA A 45 4.39 -1.94 16.82
C ALA A 45 3.39 -1.63 17.92
N ASP A 46 3.84 -0.94 18.97
CA ASP A 46 2.97 -0.49 20.04
C ASP A 46 2.17 0.72 19.56
N ILE A 47 0.89 0.76 19.95
CA ILE A 47 0.01 1.92 19.69
C ILE A 47 0.08 2.80 20.93
N ASP A 48 0.63 3.99 20.78
CA ASP A 48 0.78 4.98 21.84
C ASP A 48 0.01 6.28 21.52
N HIS A 49 0.13 7.27 22.41
CA HIS A 49 -0.50 8.59 22.25
C HIS A 49 -0.02 9.38 21.03
N ASN A 50 1.07 8.97 20.38
CA ASN A 50 1.60 9.58 19.16
C ASN A 50 1.07 8.88 17.89
N THR A 51 0.34 7.78 18.04
CA THR A 51 -0.17 6.97 16.93
C THR A 51 -1.62 7.36 16.63
N ASP A 52 -1.83 8.10 15.55
CA ASP A 52 -3.14 8.67 15.20
C ASP A 52 -3.92 7.86 14.15
N ILE A 53 -3.23 7.33 13.14
CA ILE A 53 -3.86 6.71 11.99
C ILE A 53 -3.03 5.57 11.39
N LEU A 54 -3.72 4.51 10.97
CA LEU A 54 -3.17 3.44 10.14
C LEU A 54 -3.91 3.40 8.80
N ILE A 55 -3.14 3.40 7.70
CA ILE A 55 -3.67 3.26 6.33
C ILE A 55 -3.13 1.96 5.74
N LEU A 56 -4.04 1.06 5.38
CA LEU A 56 -3.75 -0.15 4.61
C LEU A 56 -4.40 -0.01 3.23
N ALA A 57 -3.66 -0.21 2.15
CA ALA A 57 -4.20 -0.08 0.80
C ALA A 57 -3.48 -0.98 -0.19
N SER A 58 -4.16 -1.30 -1.30
CA SER A 58 -3.56 -1.98 -2.47
C SER A 58 -2.51 -1.09 -3.14
N ASP A 59 -1.70 -1.68 -4.01
CA ASP A 59 -0.70 -0.95 -4.79
C ASP A 59 -1.31 0.08 -5.75
N GLY A 60 -2.56 -0.08 -6.19
CA GLY A 60 -3.30 0.95 -6.93
C GLY A 60 -3.27 2.32 -6.27
N LEU A 61 -3.36 2.38 -4.93
CA LEU A 61 -3.21 3.66 -4.21
C LEU A 61 -1.74 4.11 -4.17
N TRP A 62 -0.84 3.21 -3.76
CA TRP A 62 0.55 3.57 -3.53
C TRP A 62 1.31 3.90 -4.83
N LYS A 63 0.90 3.38 -5.98
CA LYS A 63 1.49 3.70 -7.29
C LYS A 63 1.42 5.19 -7.63
N VAL A 64 0.40 5.90 -7.11
CA VAL A 64 0.14 7.31 -7.46
C VAL A 64 0.15 8.27 -6.25
N MET A 65 0.34 7.75 -5.04
CA MET A 65 0.41 8.55 -3.81
C MET A 65 1.62 8.16 -2.95
N SER A 66 2.30 9.18 -2.39
CA SER A 66 3.30 8.99 -1.34
C SER A 66 2.65 8.68 0.02
N ASN A 67 3.45 8.23 0.99
CA ASN A 67 2.97 8.00 2.35
C ASN A 67 2.49 9.33 2.97
N GLU A 68 3.23 10.41 2.73
CA GLU A 68 2.97 11.76 3.22
C GLU A 68 1.67 12.33 2.63
N ASP A 69 1.47 12.17 1.32
CA ASP A 69 0.23 12.59 0.64
C ASP A 69 -0.99 11.89 1.23
N ALA A 70 -0.90 10.57 1.42
CA ALA A 70 -1.98 9.76 1.95
C ALA A 70 -2.34 10.19 3.39
N ILE A 71 -1.35 10.35 4.26
CA ILE A 71 -1.58 10.78 5.65
C ILE A 71 -2.17 12.21 5.69
N ASN A 72 -1.60 13.14 4.91
CA ASN A 72 -2.07 14.52 4.86
C ASN A 72 -3.51 14.62 4.36
N LEU A 73 -3.90 13.81 3.38
CA LEU A 73 -5.28 13.75 2.92
C LEU A 73 -6.20 13.12 3.97
N ALA A 74 -5.84 11.96 4.51
CA ALA A 74 -6.65 11.23 5.48
C ALA A 74 -6.92 12.05 6.76
N ARG A 75 -5.94 12.84 7.21
CA ARG A 75 -6.06 13.71 8.39
C ARG A 75 -7.14 14.79 8.25
N LYS A 76 -7.53 15.17 7.03
CA LYS A 76 -8.60 16.16 6.80
C LYS A 76 -9.99 15.64 7.19
N TYR A 77 -10.16 14.33 7.37
CA TYR A 77 -11.45 13.70 7.63
C TYR A 77 -11.49 13.01 8.99
N LYS A 78 -12.40 13.45 9.88
CA LYS A 78 -12.57 12.83 11.21
C LYS A 78 -13.13 11.40 11.12
N ASP A 79 -14.03 11.16 10.18
CA ASP A 79 -14.59 9.83 9.93
C ASP A 79 -13.60 8.97 9.10
N PRO A 80 -13.14 7.80 9.61
CA PRO A 80 -12.24 6.93 8.88
C PRO A 80 -12.83 6.40 7.57
N GLN A 81 -14.15 6.18 7.48
CA GLN A 81 -14.76 5.71 6.24
C GLN A 81 -14.74 6.79 5.16
N ALA A 82 -15.06 8.04 5.53
CA ALA A 82 -14.87 9.20 4.65
C ALA A 82 -13.41 9.36 4.21
N ALA A 83 -12.44 9.21 5.12
CA ALA A 83 -11.02 9.27 4.78
C ALA A 83 -10.63 8.20 3.74
N ALA A 84 -11.05 6.95 3.93
CA ALA A 84 -10.79 5.86 2.98
C ALA A 84 -11.40 6.15 1.60
N LYS A 85 -12.65 6.64 1.55
CA LYS A 85 -13.32 7.01 0.29
C LYS A 85 -12.59 8.14 -0.46
N GLN A 86 -12.02 9.09 0.27
CA GLN A 86 -11.31 10.22 -0.33
C GLN A 86 -9.91 9.81 -0.80
N LEU A 87 -9.24 8.91 -0.07
CA LEU A 87 -8.00 8.29 -0.52
C LEU A 87 -8.18 7.52 -1.83
N THR A 88 -9.24 6.73 -1.97
CA THR A 88 -9.49 6.01 -3.23
C THR A 88 -9.91 6.93 -4.37
N ALA A 89 -10.70 7.97 -4.09
CA ALA A 89 -11.07 8.98 -5.09
C ALA A 89 -9.87 9.79 -5.58
N GLU A 90 -8.97 10.20 -4.69
CA GLU A 90 -7.73 10.91 -5.04
C GLU A 90 -6.83 10.03 -5.91
N ALA A 91 -6.66 8.75 -5.56
CA ALA A 91 -5.88 7.82 -6.38
C ALA A 91 -6.47 7.64 -7.79
N LEU A 92 -7.81 7.62 -7.92
CA LEU A 92 -8.48 7.61 -9.21
C LEU A 92 -8.26 8.92 -9.99
N GLN A 93 -8.34 10.07 -9.31
CA GLN A 93 -8.08 11.39 -9.91
C GLN A 93 -6.65 11.53 -10.41
N ARG A 94 -5.70 10.86 -9.75
CA ARG A 94 -4.30 10.75 -10.17
C ARG A 94 -4.06 9.65 -11.22
N GLU A 95 -5.13 9.19 -11.87
CA GLU A 95 -5.09 8.24 -12.98
C GLU A 95 -4.47 6.88 -12.62
N SER A 96 -4.70 6.39 -11.40
CA SER A 96 -4.40 4.99 -11.07
C SER A 96 -5.07 4.05 -12.08
N LYS A 97 -4.28 3.14 -12.63
CA LYS A 97 -4.72 2.14 -13.64
C LYS A 97 -4.98 0.76 -13.06
N ASP A 98 -5.01 0.65 -11.73
CA ASP A 98 -5.16 -0.60 -10.99
C ASP A 98 -6.40 -0.56 -10.10
N ASP A 99 -6.82 -1.73 -9.59
CA ASP A 99 -7.88 -1.81 -8.59
C ASP A 99 -7.44 -1.14 -7.28
N ILE A 100 -8.29 -0.26 -6.76
CA ILE A 100 -7.98 0.56 -5.59
C ILE A 100 -8.82 0.10 -4.41
N SER A 101 -8.15 -0.40 -3.37
CA SER A 101 -8.76 -0.74 -2.07
C SER A 101 -8.03 -0.03 -0.95
N CYS A 102 -8.76 0.51 0.02
CA CYS A 102 -8.19 1.24 1.16
C CYS A 102 -8.99 0.99 2.44
N ILE A 103 -8.27 0.77 3.54
CA ILE A 103 -8.77 0.67 4.90
C ILE A 103 -8.06 1.76 5.72
N VAL A 104 -8.85 2.55 6.43
CA VAL A 104 -8.34 3.56 7.37
C VAL A 104 -8.80 3.20 8.77
N VAL A 105 -7.86 3.15 9.71
CA VAL A 105 -8.11 2.97 11.14
C VAL A 105 -7.65 4.23 11.86
N ARG A 106 -8.53 4.82 12.67
CA ARG A 106 -8.17 5.91 13.59
C ARG A 106 -8.08 5.37 15.00
N PHE A 107 -6.95 5.59 15.64
CA PHE A 107 -6.76 5.21 17.03
C PHE A 107 -7.28 6.32 17.94
N ARG A 108 -7.89 5.93 19.06
CA ARG A 108 -8.27 6.81 20.16
C ARG A 108 -7.53 6.28 21.37
N VAL A 109 -6.32 6.78 21.57
CA VAL A 109 -5.48 6.45 22.75
C VAL A 109 -5.66 7.55 23.78
#